data_AF-A0A0P7JXP0-F1
#
_entry.id   AF-A0A0P7JXP0-F1
#
_cell.length_a   1.000
_cell.length_b   1.000
_cell.length_c   1.000
_cell.angle_alpha   90.00
_cell.angle_beta   90.00
_cell.angle_gamma   90.00
#
_symmetry.space_group_name_H-M   'P 1'
#
loop_
_entity.id
_entity.type
_entity.pdbx_description
1 polymer ?
#
loop_
_entity_poly.entity_id
_entity_poly.type
_entity_poly.pdbx_seq_one_letter_code
_entity_poly.pdbx_strand_id
1 'polypeptide(L)'
;MYQFSTTKVIGYGEFLKDYYQGQDIVDLGNEDAVSLETATSLKPDLIITFAEKNVEQYEKIAQTIVFSTANYDSVEAEITAIGEMLNHQEDAKKFIADYTARAKVAEEKIKAVIPEGITFSLFTLSEKEIAVIPSGNSGGEAMYDLLKLTAPTSIQKLIEDSNGDWQKQRISWETVGDYVGDYVGVLEN
;
A
#
# COMPACT_ATOMS: atom_id res chain seq x y z
N MET A 1 8.82 14.58 23.19
CA MET A 1 7.89 13.46 22.96
C MET A 1 7.02 13.92 21.80
N TYR A 2 7.16 13.29 20.63
CA TYR A 2 6.36 13.63 19.46
C TYR A 2 4.95 13.08 19.65
N GLN A 3 3.93 13.85 19.30
CA GLN A 3 2.54 13.42 19.32
C GLN A 3 2.11 13.17 17.88
N PHE A 4 1.77 11.93 17.55
CA PHE A 4 1.36 11.53 16.21
C PHE A 4 -0.17 11.58 16.09
N SER A 5 -0.67 11.97 14.93
CA SER A 5 -2.10 11.95 14.60
C SER A 5 -2.26 11.52 13.16
N THR A 6 -3.32 10.76 12.87
CA THR A 6 -3.49 10.11 11.57
C THR A 6 -4.95 10.21 11.13
N THR A 7 -5.19 10.31 9.83
CA THR A 7 -6.49 9.97 9.25
C THR A 7 -6.72 8.47 9.44
N LYS A 8 -7.97 8.02 9.55
CA LYS A 8 -8.39 6.65 9.92
C LYS A 8 -7.56 5.50 9.30
N VAL A 9 -6.40 5.19 9.90
CA VAL A 9 -5.57 3.99 9.62
C VAL A 9 -5.45 3.11 10.87
N ILE A 10 -5.92 3.58 12.03
CA ILE A 10 -5.82 2.87 13.32
C ILE A 10 -6.54 1.50 13.27
N GLY A 11 -7.56 1.35 12.40
CA GLY A 11 -8.28 0.08 12.21
C GLY A 11 -7.78 -0.83 11.09
N TYR A 12 -6.99 -0.33 10.13
CA TYR A 12 -6.62 -1.07 8.92
C TYR A 12 -5.30 -1.85 9.07
N GLY A 13 -4.40 -1.39 9.94
CA GLY A 13 -3.15 -2.07 10.24
C GLY A 13 -3.13 -2.67 11.64
N GLU A 14 -3.65 -3.89 11.83
CA GLU A 14 -3.41 -4.61 13.10
C GLU A 14 -1.91 -4.71 13.42
N PHE A 15 -1.08 -4.85 12.38
CA PHE A 15 0.37 -4.87 12.49
C PHE A 15 0.99 -3.55 12.96
N LEU A 16 0.26 -2.43 12.87
CA LEU A 16 0.71 -1.13 13.36
C LEU A 16 0.39 -0.94 14.85
N LYS A 17 -0.49 -1.76 15.44
CA LYS A 17 -0.93 -1.62 16.84
C LYS A 17 0.23 -1.42 17.78
N ASP A 18 1.23 -2.29 17.71
CA ASP A 18 2.42 -2.28 18.56
C ASP A 18 3.26 -0.99 18.45
N TYR A 19 3.17 -0.27 17.33
CA TYR A 19 3.90 0.98 17.09
C TYR A 19 3.19 2.21 17.64
N TYR A 20 1.91 2.10 17.99
CA TYR A 20 1.13 3.20 18.58
C TYR A 20 0.53 2.89 19.95
N GLN A 21 0.80 1.72 20.53
CA GLN A 21 0.34 1.40 21.88
C GLN A 21 0.89 2.42 22.89
N GLY A 22 -0.01 2.98 23.70
CA GLY A 22 0.34 3.96 24.74
C GLY A 22 0.50 5.39 24.24
N GLN A 23 0.17 5.69 22.98
CA GLN A 23 0.10 7.05 22.46
C GLN A 23 -1.36 7.50 22.25
N ASP A 24 -1.63 8.77 22.56
CA ASP A 24 -2.90 9.41 22.24
C ASP A 24 -2.91 9.78 20.75
N ILE A 25 -3.27 8.80 19.90
CA ILE A 25 -3.52 9.04 18.48
C ILE A 25 -4.94 9.55 18.30
N VAL A 26 -5.06 10.74 17.73
CA VAL A 26 -6.35 11.34 17.36
C VAL A 26 -6.66 11.04 15.90
N ASP A 27 -7.84 10.45 15.66
CA ASP A 27 -8.38 10.22 14.32
C ASP A 27 -8.87 11.53 13.71
N LEU A 28 -8.30 11.93 12.58
CA LEU A 28 -8.65 13.16 11.88
C LEU A 28 -9.76 12.97 10.84
N GLY A 29 -10.31 11.77 10.66
CA GLY A 29 -11.28 11.44 9.62
C GLY A 29 -10.65 10.71 8.44
N ASN A 30 -11.35 10.63 7.31
CA ASN A 30 -10.81 10.04 6.07
C ASN A 30 -10.20 11.12 5.16
N GLU A 31 -9.51 10.72 4.09
CA GLU A 31 -8.85 11.63 3.14
C GLU A 31 -9.81 12.63 2.47
N ASP A 32 -11.10 12.33 2.43
CA ASP A 32 -12.14 13.19 1.88
C ASP A 32 -12.73 14.18 2.88
N ALA A 33 -12.58 13.92 4.18
CA ALA A 33 -13.21 14.67 5.25
C ALA A 33 -12.28 14.83 6.46
N VAL A 34 -11.04 15.30 6.23
CA VAL A 34 -10.08 15.60 7.29
C VAL A 34 -10.58 16.79 8.14
N SER A 35 -10.65 16.61 9.46
CA SER A 35 -11.04 17.67 10.39
C SER A 35 -9.90 18.67 10.62
N LEU A 36 -9.91 19.79 9.89
CA LEU A 36 -8.90 20.86 10.02
C LEU A 36 -8.93 21.54 11.38
N GLU A 37 -10.09 21.67 12.02
CA GLU A 37 -10.21 22.19 13.38
C GLU A 37 -9.47 21.30 14.37
N THR A 38 -9.71 19.99 14.30
CA THR A 38 -9.02 19.00 15.14
C THR A 38 -7.52 19.02 14.86
N ALA A 39 -7.11 19.00 13.59
CA ALA A 39 -5.70 19.09 13.20
C ALA A 39 -5.02 20.36 13.77
N THR A 40 -5.71 21.51 13.73
CA THR A 40 -5.21 22.77 14.30
C THR A 40 -5.06 22.69 15.81
N SER A 41 -6.03 22.06 16.50
CA SER A 41 -6.04 21.95 17.96
C SER A 41 -4.86 21.14 18.52
N LEU A 42 -4.35 20.20 17.71
CA LEU A 42 -3.20 19.34 18.04
C LEU A 42 -1.86 20.06 17.94
N LYS A 43 -1.81 21.24 17.29
CA LYS A 43 -0.60 22.05 17.09
C LYS A 43 0.58 21.21 16.56
N PRO A 44 0.41 20.51 15.42
CA PRO A 44 1.50 19.73 14.85
C PRO A 44 2.67 20.63 14.45
N ASP A 45 3.88 20.09 14.49
CA ASP A 45 5.08 20.72 13.92
C ASP A 45 5.31 20.30 12.46
N LEU A 46 4.75 19.15 12.05
CA LEU A 46 4.80 18.60 10.69
C LEU A 46 3.48 17.92 10.31
N ILE A 47 3.04 18.10 9.07
CA ILE A 47 1.95 17.37 8.43
C ILE A 47 2.51 16.64 7.21
N ILE A 48 2.22 15.34 7.08
CA ILE A 48 2.54 14.54 5.89
C ILE A 48 1.23 14.11 5.25
N THR A 49 1.06 14.35 3.95
CA THR A 49 -0.18 14.07 3.22
C THR A 49 0.12 13.49 1.84
N PHE A 50 -0.78 12.65 1.35
CA PHE A 50 -0.85 12.25 -0.06
C PHE A 50 -1.83 13.13 -0.85
N ALA A 51 -2.68 13.90 -0.16
CA ALA A 51 -3.77 14.66 -0.73
C ALA A 51 -3.36 16.10 -1.08
N GLU A 52 -3.13 16.37 -2.37
CA GLU A 52 -2.80 17.72 -2.87
C GLU A 52 -3.93 18.75 -2.64
N LYS A 53 -5.19 18.30 -2.66
CA LYS A 53 -6.38 19.18 -2.57
C LYS A 53 -6.44 20.08 -1.33
N ASN A 54 -5.81 19.68 -0.23
CA ASN A 54 -5.88 20.37 1.05
C ASN A 54 -4.56 21.00 1.50
N VAL A 55 -3.52 20.97 0.66
CA VAL A 55 -2.16 21.41 1.04
C VAL A 55 -2.12 22.84 1.51
N GLU A 56 -2.76 23.78 0.81
CA GLU A 56 -2.82 25.20 1.23
C GLU A 56 -3.45 25.40 2.60
N GLN A 57 -4.32 24.48 3.03
CA GLN A 57 -4.96 24.53 4.35
C GLN A 57 -4.03 23.94 5.42
N TYR A 58 -3.33 22.85 5.10
CA TYR A 58 -2.34 22.24 5.99
C TYR A 58 -1.12 23.13 6.22
N GLU A 59 -0.64 23.84 5.21
CA GLU A 59 0.49 24.78 5.32
C GLU A 59 0.22 25.95 6.28
N LYS A 60 -1.06 26.29 6.51
CA LYS A 60 -1.46 27.29 7.51
C LYS A 60 -1.40 26.76 8.94
N ILE A 61 -1.37 25.44 9.11
CA ILE A 61 -1.33 24.76 10.41
C ILE A 61 0.12 24.46 10.79
N ALA A 62 0.89 23.84 9.89
CA ALA A 62 2.27 23.43 10.13
C ALA A 62 3.06 23.28 8.82
N GLN A 63 4.37 23.03 8.92
CA GLN A 63 5.15 22.56 7.79
C GLN A 63 4.46 21.35 7.17
N THR A 64 4.22 21.38 5.87
CA THR A 64 3.51 20.30 5.17
C THR A 64 4.43 19.67 4.14
N ILE A 65 4.41 18.34 4.08
CA ILE A 65 5.07 17.53 3.07
C ILE A 65 3.99 16.79 2.29
N VAL A 66 3.99 16.99 0.98
CA VAL A 66 3.20 16.17 0.05
C VAL A 66 4.09 14.99 -0.35
N PHE A 67 3.76 13.81 0.13
CA PHE A 67 4.48 12.59 -0.20
C PHE A 67 3.73 11.86 -1.33
N SER A 68 4.44 11.57 -2.43
CA SER A 68 3.88 10.83 -3.56
C SER A 68 4.74 9.59 -3.79
N THR A 69 4.13 8.41 -3.64
CA THR A 69 4.79 7.12 -3.88
C THR A 69 5.22 6.96 -5.33
N ALA A 70 4.51 7.59 -6.27
CA ALA A 70 4.83 7.56 -7.70
C ALA A 70 6.19 8.18 -8.05
N ASN A 71 6.83 8.90 -7.12
CA ASN A 71 8.17 9.46 -7.30
C ASN A 71 9.30 8.46 -6.96
N TYR A 72 8.96 7.26 -6.50
CA TYR A 72 9.92 6.27 -6.03
C TYR A 72 9.71 4.95 -6.76
N ASP A 73 10.83 4.31 -7.11
CA ASP A 73 10.80 3.05 -7.88
C ASP A 73 10.63 1.80 -6.99
N SER A 74 10.66 1.95 -5.66
CA SER A 74 10.49 0.84 -4.72
C SER A 74 10.10 1.29 -3.31
N VAL A 75 9.53 0.36 -2.54
CA VAL A 75 9.22 0.55 -1.10
C VAL A 75 10.45 0.92 -0.29
N GLU A 76 11.63 0.35 -0.59
CA GLU A 76 12.88 0.73 0.08
C GLU A 76 13.28 2.19 -0.20
N ALA A 77 13.04 2.68 -1.42
CA ALA A 77 13.29 4.07 -1.78
C ALA A 77 12.32 5.01 -1.05
N GLU A 78 11.03 4.63 -0.96
CA GLU A 78 10.04 5.36 -0.18
C GLU A 78 10.43 5.48 1.30
N ILE A 79 10.78 4.35 1.93
CA ILE A 79 11.17 4.31 3.36
C ILE A 79 12.46 5.10 3.59
N THR A 80 13.41 5.04 2.66
CA THR A 80 14.64 5.84 2.74
C THR A 80 14.31 7.33 2.72
N ALA A 81 13.45 7.77 1.80
CA ALA A 81 13.04 9.16 1.70
C ALA A 81 12.30 9.64 2.97
N ILE A 82 11.38 8.85 3.50
CA ILE A 82 10.69 9.15 4.77
C ILE A 82 11.71 9.25 5.91
N GLY A 83 12.68 8.33 5.98
CA GLY A 83 13.77 8.36 6.95
C GLY A 83 14.61 9.63 6.86
N GLU A 84 14.91 10.11 5.66
CA GLU A 84 15.62 11.38 5.46
C GLU A 84 14.78 12.59 5.86
N MET A 85 13.51 12.64 5.45
CA MET A 85 12.58 13.73 5.79
C MET A 85 12.37 13.88 7.30
N LEU A 86 12.36 12.75 8.02
CA LEU A 86 12.13 12.71 9.46
C LEU A 86 13.43 12.67 10.28
N ASN A 87 14.60 12.69 9.65
CA ASN A 87 15.91 12.55 10.32
C ASN A 87 16.03 11.24 11.13
N HIS A 88 15.51 10.15 10.57
CA HIS A 88 15.49 8.78 11.06
C HIS A 88 16.17 7.80 10.07
N GLN A 89 17.26 8.21 9.43
CA GLN A 89 17.93 7.45 8.38
C GLN A 89 18.46 6.09 8.87
N GLU A 90 18.97 6.02 10.11
CA GLU A 90 19.48 4.76 10.67
C GLU A 90 18.32 3.79 11.00
N ASP A 91 17.18 4.29 11.45
CA ASP A 91 15.98 3.48 11.68
C ASP A 91 15.42 2.94 10.34
N ALA A 92 15.39 3.79 9.30
CA ALA A 92 14.99 3.41 7.95
C ALA A 92 15.91 2.31 7.38
N LYS A 93 17.24 2.47 7.47
CA LYS A 93 18.21 1.44 7.04
C LYS A 93 17.99 0.12 7.77
N LYS A 94 17.79 0.16 9.09
CA LYS A 94 17.55 -1.04 9.89
C LYS A 94 16.25 -1.73 9.50
N PHE A 95 15.17 -0.96 9.31
CA PHE A 95 13.88 -1.48 8.87
C PHE A 95 13.98 -2.14 7.50
N ILE A 96 14.62 -1.47 6.53
CA ILE A 96 14.81 -2.01 5.17
C ILE A 96 15.60 -3.32 5.23
N ALA A 97 16.69 -3.38 5.98
CA ALA A 97 17.49 -4.60 6.11
C ALA A 97 16.68 -5.78 6.69
N ASP A 98 15.87 -5.52 7.73
CA ASP A 98 14.98 -6.54 8.32
C ASP A 98 13.88 -6.96 7.34
N TYR A 99 13.23 -5.99 6.69
CA TYR A 99 12.17 -6.21 5.72
C TYR A 99 12.63 -7.08 4.55
N THR A 100 13.75 -6.72 3.90
CA THR A 100 14.31 -7.49 2.78
C THR A 100 14.73 -8.90 3.21
N ALA A 101 15.27 -9.07 4.43
CA ALA A 101 15.61 -10.39 4.96
C ALA A 101 14.36 -11.26 5.16
N ARG A 102 13.28 -10.71 5.77
CA ARG A 102 12.02 -11.43 5.95
C ARG A 102 11.34 -11.76 4.62
N ALA A 103 11.35 -10.83 3.68
CA ALA A 103 10.82 -11.02 2.34
C ALA A 103 11.50 -12.19 1.62
N LYS A 104 12.84 -12.20 1.63
CA LYS A 104 13.63 -13.29 1.03
C LYS A 104 13.33 -14.65 1.67
N VAL A 105 13.23 -14.71 2.99
CA VAL A 105 12.87 -15.96 3.69
C VAL A 105 11.46 -16.43 3.30
N ALA A 106 10.51 -15.50 3.13
CA ALA A 106 9.16 -15.83 2.69
C ALA A 106 9.15 -16.34 1.24
N GLU A 107 9.84 -15.66 0.34
CA GLU A 107 10.03 -16.06 -1.05
C GLU A 107 10.62 -17.48 -1.16
N GLU A 108 11.70 -17.77 -0.44
CA GLU A 108 12.34 -19.08 -0.42
C GLU A 108 11.41 -20.20 0.09
N LYS A 109 10.67 -19.94 1.18
CA LYS A 109 9.71 -20.91 1.74
C LYS A 109 8.59 -21.22 0.76
N ILE A 110 8.09 -20.21 0.08
CA ILE A 110 7.01 -20.33 -0.89
C ILE A 110 7.48 -21.08 -2.15
N LYS A 111 8.66 -20.73 -2.68
CA LYS A 111 9.28 -21.44 -3.82
C LYS A 111 9.58 -22.91 -3.52
N ALA A 112 9.85 -23.26 -2.26
CA ALA A 112 10.11 -24.64 -1.87
C ALA A 112 8.85 -25.55 -1.92
N VAL A 113 7.64 -24.97 -1.91
CA VAL A 113 6.38 -25.73 -1.84
C VAL A 113 5.51 -25.58 -3.09
N ILE A 114 5.78 -24.59 -3.94
CA ILE A 114 5.03 -24.34 -5.17
C ILE A 114 5.72 -25.06 -6.34
N PRO A 115 5.04 -26.01 -7.02
CA PRO A 115 5.54 -26.60 -8.26
C PRO A 115 5.77 -25.56 -9.36
N GLU A 116 6.71 -25.84 -10.27
CA GLU A 116 6.92 -25.02 -11.46
C GLU A 116 5.64 -24.96 -12.32
N GLY A 117 5.35 -23.78 -12.88
CA GLY A 117 4.20 -23.56 -13.75
C GLY A 117 2.87 -23.28 -13.03
N ILE A 118 2.85 -23.32 -11.70
CA ILE A 118 1.67 -22.91 -10.91
C ILE A 118 1.49 -21.39 -10.99
N THR A 119 0.26 -20.99 -11.27
CA THR A 119 -0.15 -19.60 -11.44
C THR A 119 -1.09 -19.13 -10.33
N PHE A 120 -1.06 -17.83 -10.09
CA PHE A 120 -1.80 -17.18 -9.02
C PHE A 120 -2.55 -15.97 -9.55
N SER A 121 -3.83 -15.86 -9.25
CA SER A 121 -4.65 -14.69 -9.53
C SER A 121 -5.03 -13.98 -8.25
N LEU A 122 -5.12 -12.66 -8.31
CA LEU A 122 -5.59 -11.83 -7.20
C LEU A 122 -6.69 -10.90 -7.71
N PHE A 123 -7.83 -10.91 -7.04
CA PHE A 123 -8.97 -10.08 -7.40
C PHE A 123 -9.45 -9.23 -6.24
N THR A 124 -9.99 -8.04 -6.54
CA THR A 124 -10.97 -7.39 -5.64
C THR A 124 -12.38 -7.80 -6.06
N LEU A 125 -13.24 -8.02 -5.08
CA LEU A 125 -14.65 -8.35 -5.31
C LEU A 125 -15.57 -7.24 -4.82
N SER A 126 -16.62 -6.98 -5.61
CA SER A 126 -17.81 -6.25 -5.20
C SER A 126 -19.05 -6.99 -5.72
N GLU A 127 -20.25 -6.55 -5.31
CA GLU A 127 -21.50 -7.12 -5.84
C GLU A 127 -21.65 -6.99 -7.35
N LYS A 128 -21.04 -5.96 -7.98
CA LYS A 128 -21.30 -5.59 -9.38
C LYS A 128 -20.12 -5.84 -10.31
N GLU A 129 -18.91 -5.84 -9.80
CA GLU A 129 -17.67 -5.93 -10.59
C GLU A 129 -16.57 -6.68 -9.84
N ILE A 130 -15.70 -7.32 -10.63
CA ILE A 130 -14.46 -7.94 -10.18
C ILE A 130 -13.33 -7.16 -10.84
N ALA A 131 -12.24 -6.86 -10.13
CA ALA A 131 -11.05 -6.31 -10.76
C ALA A 131 -9.84 -7.19 -10.51
N VAL A 132 -9.01 -7.36 -11.54
CA VAL A 132 -7.69 -7.98 -11.43
C VAL A 132 -6.77 -7.02 -10.70
N ILE A 133 -6.07 -7.52 -9.67
CA ILE A 133 -5.02 -6.77 -8.98
C ILE A 133 -3.65 -7.13 -9.60
N PRO A 134 -2.96 -6.18 -10.25
CA PRO A 134 -1.67 -6.43 -10.88
C PRO A 134 -0.49 -6.33 -9.90
N SER A 135 0.70 -6.67 -10.39
CA SER A 135 1.98 -6.23 -9.80
C SER A 135 2.01 -4.71 -9.63
N GLY A 136 2.73 -4.22 -8.62
CA GLY A 136 2.86 -2.80 -8.29
C GLY A 136 1.61 -2.16 -7.66
N ASN A 137 0.61 -2.95 -7.25
CA ASN A 137 -0.58 -2.42 -6.60
C ASN A 137 -1.10 -3.32 -5.49
N SER A 138 -1.41 -2.74 -4.33
CA SER A 138 -2.07 -3.42 -3.20
C SER A 138 -1.44 -4.78 -2.89
N GLY A 139 -2.25 -5.84 -2.70
CA GLY A 139 -1.74 -7.19 -2.45
C GLY A 139 -0.98 -7.80 -3.64
N GLY A 140 -1.09 -7.25 -4.85
CA GLY A 140 -0.39 -7.74 -6.04
C GLY A 140 1.10 -7.42 -6.00
N GLU A 141 1.50 -6.30 -5.40
CA GLU A 141 2.92 -6.00 -5.14
C GLU A 141 3.55 -7.06 -4.21
N ALA A 142 2.87 -7.41 -3.12
CA ALA A 142 3.31 -8.49 -2.25
C ALA A 142 3.36 -9.85 -2.99
N MET A 143 2.34 -10.16 -3.77
CA MET A 143 2.22 -11.46 -4.44
C MET A 143 3.26 -11.66 -5.55
N TYR A 144 3.36 -10.70 -6.47
CA TYR A 144 4.14 -10.86 -7.69
C TYR A 144 5.53 -10.23 -7.60
N ASP A 145 5.66 -9.11 -6.88
CA ASP A 145 6.94 -8.38 -6.82
C ASP A 145 7.78 -8.86 -5.64
N LEU A 146 7.19 -9.03 -4.46
CA LEU A 146 7.91 -9.48 -3.27
C LEU A 146 8.13 -11.00 -3.28
N LEU A 147 7.06 -11.78 -3.48
CA LEU A 147 7.10 -13.24 -3.38
C LEU A 147 7.42 -13.94 -4.72
N LYS A 148 7.51 -13.18 -5.82
CA LYS A 148 7.82 -13.68 -7.16
C LYS A 148 6.88 -14.79 -7.63
N LEU A 149 5.61 -14.73 -7.25
CA LEU A 149 4.59 -15.64 -7.76
C LEU A 149 4.27 -15.30 -9.22
N THR A 150 3.86 -16.31 -9.98
CA THR A 150 3.59 -16.16 -11.41
C THR A 150 2.10 -15.90 -11.64
N ALA A 151 1.76 -14.80 -12.30
CA ALA A 151 0.38 -14.56 -12.74
C ALA A 151 0.07 -15.33 -14.04
N PRO A 152 -1.19 -15.74 -14.29
CA PRO A 152 -1.62 -16.26 -15.59
C PRO A 152 -1.27 -15.32 -16.75
N THR A 153 -0.95 -15.88 -17.92
CA THR A 153 -0.66 -15.09 -19.13
C THR A 153 -1.81 -14.17 -19.53
N SER A 154 -3.07 -14.57 -19.28
CA SER A 154 -4.24 -13.73 -19.53
C SER A 154 -4.24 -12.46 -18.67
N ILE A 155 -3.83 -12.56 -17.39
CA ILE A 155 -3.68 -11.41 -16.50
C ILE A 155 -2.53 -10.51 -16.98
N GLN A 156 -1.38 -11.09 -17.34
CA GLN A 156 -0.23 -10.32 -17.85
C GLN A 156 -0.63 -9.51 -19.09
N LYS A 157 -1.31 -10.17 -20.04
CA LYS A 157 -1.82 -9.52 -21.26
C LYS A 157 -2.85 -8.43 -20.95
N LEU A 158 -3.78 -8.67 -20.03
CA LEU A 158 -4.76 -7.67 -19.62
C LEU A 158 -4.08 -6.40 -19.10
N ILE A 159 -3.01 -6.54 -18.33
CA ILE A 159 -2.26 -5.42 -17.76
C ILE A 159 -1.54 -4.64 -18.87
N GLU A 160 -0.88 -5.35 -19.79
CA GLU A 160 -0.25 -4.73 -20.97
C GLU A 160 -1.27 -3.95 -21.82
N ASP A 161 -2.40 -4.59 -22.14
CA ASP A 161 -3.50 -4.00 -22.92
C ASP A 161 -4.19 -2.83 -22.19
N SER A 162 -4.13 -2.83 -20.84
CA SER A 162 -4.65 -1.73 -20.03
C SER A 162 -3.86 -0.43 -20.22
N ASN A 163 -2.57 -0.52 -20.55
CA ASN A 163 -1.67 0.64 -20.73
C ASN A 163 -1.76 1.65 -19.57
N GLY A 164 -1.74 1.14 -18.33
CA GLY A 164 -1.86 1.94 -17.10
C GLY A 164 -3.28 2.40 -16.74
N ASP A 165 -4.29 2.11 -17.55
CA ASP A 165 -5.70 2.41 -17.24
C ASP A 165 -6.31 1.31 -16.36
N TRP A 166 -6.36 1.57 -15.05
CA TRP A 166 -6.89 0.64 -14.06
C TRP A 166 -8.37 0.26 -14.29
N GLN A 167 -9.15 1.09 -14.98
CA GLN A 167 -10.54 0.75 -15.29
C GLN A 167 -10.64 -0.45 -16.22
N LYS A 168 -9.63 -0.67 -17.08
CA LYS A 168 -9.57 -1.81 -17.99
C LYS A 168 -9.20 -3.13 -17.32
N GLN A 169 -8.82 -3.08 -16.05
CA GLN A 169 -8.57 -4.26 -15.22
C GLN A 169 -9.85 -4.78 -14.56
N ARG A 170 -10.97 -4.06 -14.71
CA ARG A 170 -12.30 -4.49 -14.28
C ARG A 170 -12.88 -5.46 -15.29
N ILE A 171 -13.32 -6.61 -14.81
CA ILE A 171 -13.87 -7.72 -15.59
C ILE A 171 -15.28 -8.06 -15.07
N SER A 172 -16.03 -8.84 -15.85
CA SER A 172 -17.36 -9.29 -15.44
C SER A 172 -17.29 -10.67 -14.78
N TRP A 173 -18.35 -11.03 -14.06
CA TRP A 173 -18.55 -12.38 -13.56
C TRP A 173 -18.60 -13.44 -14.67
N GLU A 174 -18.96 -13.06 -15.89
CA GLU A 174 -19.01 -13.97 -17.04
C GLU A 174 -17.59 -14.27 -17.58
N THR A 175 -16.68 -13.30 -17.52
CA THR A 175 -15.31 -13.43 -18.07
C THR A 175 -14.25 -13.75 -17.02
N VAL A 176 -14.59 -13.79 -15.73
CA VAL A 176 -13.64 -14.07 -14.64
C VAL A 176 -12.86 -15.36 -14.84
N GLY A 177 -13.50 -16.40 -15.40
CA GLY A 177 -12.89 -17.70 -15.65
C GLY A 177 -11.66 -17.62 -16.56
N ASP A 178 -11.58 -16.63 -17.45
CA ASP A 178 -10.44 -16.45 -18.37
C ASP A 178 -9.18 -15.97 -17.64
N TYR A 179 -9.32 -15.49 -16.40
CA TYR A 179 -8.26 -14.89 -15.60
C TYR A 179 -7.93 -15.70 -14.34
N VAL A 180 -8.53 -16.88 -14.16
CA VAL A 180 -8.30 -17.75 -12.99
C VAL A 180 -7.02 -18.57 -13.19
N GLY A 181 -6.06 -18.40 -12.29
CA GLY A 181 -4.90 -19.27 -12.13
C GLY A 181 -5.19 -20.48 -11.25
N ASP A 182 -4.16 -21.28 -10.98
CA ASP A 182 -4.27 -22.48 -10.14
C ASP A 182 -4.68 -22.14 -8.69
N TYR A 183 -4.28 -20.96 -8.21
CA TYR A 183 -4.70 -20.41 -6.93
C TYR A 183 -5.30 -19.02 -7.11
N VAL A 184 -6.33 -18.73 -6.32
CA VAL A 184 -7.02 -17.44 -6.34
C VAL A 184 -7.00 -16.82 -4.96
N GLY A 185 -6.44 -15.63 -4.86
CA GLY A 185 -6.63 -14.71 -3.76
C GLY A 185 -7.77 -13.74 -4.05
N VAL A 186 -8.53 -13.41 -3.01
CA VAL A 186 -9.62 -12.44 -3.07
C VAL A 186 -9.42 -11.44 -1.95
N LEU A 187 -9.39 -10.15 -2.28
CA LEU A 187 -9.52 -9.07 -1.32
C LEU A 187 -10.99 -8.64 -1.30
N GLU A 188 -11.66 -8.91 -0.19
CA GLU A 188 -12.99 -8.36 0.09
C GLU A 188 -12.83 -6.93 0.59
N ASN A 189 -13.55 -6.01 -0.05
CA ASN A 189 -13.63 -4.61 0.37
C ASN A 189 -14.78 -4.38 1.35
#